data_AF-A0A8B9QH79-F1
#
_entry.id   AF-A0A8B9QH79-F1
#
_cell.length_a   1.000
_cell.length_b   1.000
_cell.length_c   1.000
_cell.angle_alpha   90.00
_cell.angle_beta   90.00
_cell.angle_gamma   90.00
#
_symmetry.space_group_name_H-M   'P 1'
#
loop_
_entity.id
_entity.type
_entity.pdbx_description
1 polymer ?
#
loop_
_entity_poly.entity_id
_entity_poly.type
_entity_poly.pdbx_seq_one_letter_code
_entity_poly.pdbx_strand_id
1 'polypeptide(L)'
;AAHTRNTPFLSCTATRLEEVAGIRAKFPTKIPVIVERYHKEKYLPLLDKTKFLVPEELTVTQFITIIRSRMALTATQAFYLLVNNKSLASMSLTMAEVYRDYKDEDGFVYMTYASQEMFGCFLPTAQGRTMECLQKT
;
A
#
# COMPACT_ATOMS: atom_id res chain seq x y z
N ALA A 1 23.08 -14.43 38.32
CA ALA A 1 23.28 -13.51 37.18
C ALA A 1 22.58 -14.09 35.95
N ALA A 2 21.31 -13.72 35.75
CA ALA A 2 20.52 -14.19 34.62
C ALA A 2 20.94 -13.40 33.37
N HIS A 3 21.58 -14.08 32.42
CA HIS A 3 21.90 -13.54 31.11
C HIS A 3 20.62 -13.54 30.26
N THR A 4 19.95 -12.38 30.20
CA THR A 4 18.90 -12.10 29.23
C THR A 4 19.51 -12.07 27.83
N ARG A 5 19.38 -13.19 27.12
CA ARG A 5 19.69 -13.26 25.69
C ARG A 5 18.62 -12.48 24.94
N ASN A 6 18.97 -11.26 24.53
CA ASN A 6 18.27 -10.51 23.48
C ASN A 6 18.22 -11.37 22.20
N THR A 7 17.06 -11.98 21.93
CA THR A 7 16.73 -12.56 20.61
C THR A 7 16.00 -11.50 19.78
N PRO A 8 16.59 -10.96 18.69
CA PRO A 8 16.03 -9.81 17.99
C PRO A 8 15.25 -10.20 16.72
N PHE A 9 14.38 -11.22 16.75
CA PHE A 9 13.69 -11.65 15.51
C PHE A 9 12.28 -12.26 15.63
N LEU A 10 11.66 -12.27 16.81
CA LEU A 10 10.24 -12.63 16.97
C LEU A 10 9.46 -11.42 17.51
N SER A 11 9.19 -10.43 16.66
CA SER A 11 8.13 -9.46 16.97
C SER A 11 6.80 -10.15 16.64
N CYS A 12 6.30 -10.92 17.60
CA CYS A 12 5.09 -11.73 17.50
C CYS A 12 3.92 -10.95 16.87
N THR A 13 3.17 -11.59 15.96
CA THR A 13 1.86 -11.12 15.47
C THR A 13 0.96 -10.59 16.60
N ALA A 14 1.10 -11.14 17.80
CA ALA A 14 0.47 -10.68 19.02
C ALA A 14 0.65 -9.18 19.31
N THR A 15 1.84 -8.59 19.16
CA THR A 15 2.04 -7.16 19.44
C THR A 15 1.39 -6.28 18.38
N ARG A 16 1.39 -6.71 17.12
CA ARG A 16 0.76 -5.98 15.99
C ARG A 16 -0.76 -6.02 16.09
N LEU A 17 -1.32 -7.17 16.49
CA LEU A 17 -2.76 -7.32 16.76
C LEU A 17 -3.22 -6.45 17.94
N GLU A 18 -2.44 -6.39 19.01
CA GLU A 18 -2.76 -5.54 20.18
C GLU A 18 -2.69 -4.05 19.82
N GLU A 19 -1.71 -3.64 19.02
CA GLU A 19 -1.62 -2.29 18.47
C GLU A 19 -2.84 -1.95 17.61
N VAL A 20 -3.22 -2.81 16.67
CA VAL A 20 -4.41 -2.59 15.81
C VAL A 20 -5.67 -2.58 16.64
N ALA A 21 -5.82 -3.49 17.61
CA ALA A 21 -6.97 -3.53 18.51
C ALA A 21 -7.09 -2.23 19.32
N GLY A 22 -5.97 -1.73 19.87
CA GLY A 22 -5.93 -0.47 20.60
C GLY A 22 -6.22 0.75 19.71
N ILE A 23 -5.71 0.76 18.48
CA ILE A 23 -5.97 1.83 17.50
C ILE A 23 -7.44 1.81 17.07
N ARG A 24 -8.01 0.64 16.78
CA ARG A 24 -9.42 0.50 16.37
C ARG A 24 -10.37 0.79 17.54
N ALA A 25 -9.98 0.50 18.78
CA ALA A 25 -10.75 0.92 19.95
C ALA A 25 -10.78 2.45 20.10
N LYS A 26 -9.67 3.13 19.82
CA LYS A 26 -9.56 4.60 19.87
C LYS A 26 -10.19 5.29 18.65
N PHE A 27 -10.11 4.67 17.48
CA PHE A 27 -10.56 5.18 16.19
C PHE A 27 -11.32 4.09 15.44
N PRO A 28 -12.58 3.80 15.81
CA PRO A 28 -13.34 2.71 15.21
C PRO A 28 -13.61 2.93 13.72
N THR A 29 -13.69 4.19 13.29
CA THR A 29 -13.98 4.58 11.90
C THR A 29 -12.74 4.71 11.02
N LYS A 30 -11.56 4.39 11.54
CA LYS A 30 -10.29 4.50 10.80
C LYS A 30 -9.65 3.15 10.58
N ILE A 31 -9.14 3.01 9.37
CA ILE A 31 -8.51 1.80 8.85
C ILE A 31 -6.99 2.02 8.82
N PRO A 32 -6.21 1.14 9.47
CA PRO A 32 -4.77 1.22 9.45
C PRO A 32 -4.22 0.65 8.13
N VAL A 33 -3.58 1.51 7.35
CA VAL A 33 -3.02 1.20 6.02
C VAL A 33 -1.52 1.46 6.03
N ILE A 34 -0.75 0.53 5.48
CA ILE A 34 0.68 0.67 5.28
C ILE A 34 0.92 0.84 3.77
N VAL A 35 1.54 1.95 3.39
CA VAL A 35 1.87 2.30 2.01
C VAL A 35 3.39 2.28 1.86
N GLU A 36 3.89 1.40 1.02
CA GLU A 36 5.32 1.23 0.76
C GLU A 36 5.66 1.50 -0.70
N ARG A 37 6.90 1.96 -0.92
CA ARG A 37 7.43 2.13 -2.26
C ARG A 37 7.78 0.77 -2.84
N TYR A 38 7.42 0.53 -4.11
CA TYR A 38 7.89 -0.67 -4.76
C TYR A 38 9.41 -0.70 -4.89
N HIS A 39 10.03 -1.85 -4.66
CA HIS A 39 11.50 -1.99 -4.59
C HIS A 39 12.24 -1.60 -5.88
N LYS A 40 11.59 -1.67 -7.06
CA LYS A 40 12.17 -1.31 -8.37
C LYS A 40 11.74 0.09 -8.81
N GLU A 41 10.86 0.76 -8.06
CA GLU A 41 10.44 2.12 -8.39
C GLU A 41 11.62 3.07 -8.23
N LYS A 42 11.94 3.85 -9.26
CA LYS A 42 13.08 4.81 -9.25
C LYS A 42 12.65 6.25 -9.46
N TYR A 43 11.46 6.50 -10.00
CA TYR A 43 11.02 7.80 -10.48
C TYR A 43 10.17 8.56 -9.46
N LEU A 44 9.41 7.83 -8.65
CA LEU A 44 8.59 8.43 -7.61
C LEU A 44 9.41 8.73 -6.33
N PRO A 45 9.15 9.85 -5.65
CA PRO A 45 9.77 10.17 -4.36
C PRO A 45 9.34 9.20 -3.25
N LEU A 46 10.05 9.25 -2.12
CA LEU A 46 9.67 8.53 -0.90
C LEU A 46 8.59 9.31 -0.15
N LEU A 47 7.64 8.63 0.48
CA LEU A 47 6.72 9.28 1.42
C LEU A 47 7.44 9.46 2.77
N ASP A 48 7.20 10.60 3.42
CA ASP A 48 7.67 10.85 4.79
C ASP A 48 7.06 9.89 5.82
N LYS A 49 5.86 9.38 5.53
CA LYS A 49 5.11 8.45 6.40
C LYS A 49 4.60 7.29 5.57
N THR A 50 4.81 6.06 6.06
CA THR A 50 4.30 4.84 5.43
C THR A 50 3.02 4.34 6.10
N LYS A 51 2.75 4.71 7.35
CA LYS A 51 1.55 4.30 8.09
C LYS A 51 0.48 5.40 8.04
N PHE A 52 -0.71 5.04 7.62
CA PHE A 52 -1.87 5.93 7.47
C PHE A 52 -3.07 5.40 8.24
N LEU A 53 -3.84 6.32 8.82
CA LEU A 53 -5.16 6.03 9.38
C LEU A 53 -6.20 6.66 8.45
N VAL A 54 -6.83 5.82 7.65
CA VAL A 54 -7.73 6.25 6.58
C VAL A 54 -9.18 6.06 7.03
N PRO A 55 -10.05 7.08 6.95
CA PRO A 55 -11.48 6.89 7.22
C PRO A 55 -12.09 5.82 6.31
N GLU A 56 -12.96 4.98 6.87
CA GLU A 56 -13.55 3.84 6.17
C GLU A 56 -14.44 4.25 4.98
N GLU A 57 -15.05 5.43 5.04
CA GLU A 57 -15.93 6.01 4.03
C GLU A 57 -15.18 6.51 2.78
N LEU A 58 -13.86 6.74 2.88
CA LEU A 58 -13.10 7.22 1.74
C LEU A 58 -13.04 6.15 0.67
N THR A 59 -13.08 6.58 -0.60
CA THR A 59 -12.82 5.70 -1.73
C THR A 59 -11.32 5.55 -1.98
N VAL A 60 -10.92 4.44 -2.60
CA VAL A 60 -9.54 4.23 -3.05
C VAL A 60 -9.05 5.37 -3.95
N THR A 61 -9.92 5.87 -4.83
CA THR A 61 -9.61 7.02 -5.70
C THR A 61 -9.30 8.29 -4.91
N GLN A 62 -10.07 8.58 -3.86
CA GLN A 62 -9.78 9.70 -2.97
C GLN A 62 -8.46 9.49 -2.22
N PHE A 63 -8.21 8.28 -1.73
CA PHE A 63 -6.97 7.94 -1.04
C PHE A 63 -5.74 8.14 -1.95
N ILE A 64 -5.80 7.66 -3.20
CA ILE A 64 -4.77 7.89 -4.22
C ILE A 64 -4.49 9.39 -4.40
N THR A 65 -5.54 10.21 -4.47
CA THR A 65 -5.41 11.67 -4.63
C THR A 65 -4.71 12.30 -3.42
N ILE A 66 -5.02 11.84 -2.21
CA ILE A 66 -4.36 12.30 -0.98
C ILE A 66 -2.88 11.94 -1.00
N ILE A 67 -2.51 10.70 -1.33
CA ILE A 67 -1.11 10.27 -1.40
C ILE A 67 -0.35 11.06 -2.46
N ARG A 68 -0.95 11.28 -3.63
CA ARG A 68 -0.38 12.09 -4.71
C ARG A 68 -0.06 13.52 -4.25
N SER A 69 -0.97 14.14 -3.50
CA SER A 69 -0.80 15.47 -2.90
C SER A 69 0.33 15.48 -1.86
N ARG A 70 0.43 14.44 -1.02
CA ARG A 70 1.48 14.32 0.02
C ARG A 70 2.87 14.15 -0.58
N MET A 71 2.97 13.45 -1.70
CA MET A 71 4.22 13.26 -2.44
C MET A 71 4.58 14.46 -3.33
N ALA A 72 3.76 15.52 -3.35
CA ALA A 72 3.89 16.68 -4.24
C ALA A 72 4.04 16.30 -5.73
N LEU A 73 3.36 15.23 -6.16
CA LEU A 73 3.43 14.76 -7.54
C LEU A 73 2.65 15.70 -8.47
N THR A 74 3.21 15.97 -9.64
CA THR A 74 2.51 16.72 -10.70
C THR A 74 1.44 15.83 -11.34
N ALA A 75 0.41 16.45 -11.94
CA ALA A 75 -0.65 15.72 -12.65
C ALA A 75 -0.14 14.85 -13.82
N THR A 76 1.04 15.19 -14.35
CA THR A 76 1.75 14.48 -15.42
C THR A 76 2.50 13.23 -14.94
N GLN A 77 2.80 13.12 -13.65
CA GLN A 77 3.50 11.97 -13.11
C GLN A 77 2.51 10.83 -12.88
N ALA A 78 2.78 9.71 -13.54
CA ALA A 78 1.95 8.52 -13.39
C ALA A 78 2.18 7.88 -12.03
N PHE A 79 1.08 7.66 -11.30
CA PHE A 79 1.08 7.08 -9.97
C PHE A 79 0.03 5.96 -9.91
N TYR A 80 0.49 4.76 -9.55
CA TYR A 80 -0.35 3.59 -9.38
C TYR A 80 -0.19 3.04 -7.97
N LEU A 81 -1.30 2.56 -7.43
CA LEU A 81 -1.37 1.92 -6.11
C LEU A 81 -1.88 0.50 -6.29
N LEU A 82 -1.16 -0.45 -5.68
CA LEU A 82 -1.50 -1.86 -5.63
C LEU A 82 -1.86 -2.20 -4.19
N VAL A 83 -2.89 -3.03 -3.99
CA VAL A 83 -3.28 -3.52 -2.67
C VAL A 83 -2.85 -4.97 -2.55
N ASN A 84 -2.05 -5.30 -1.54
CA ASN A 84 -1.46 -6.61 -1.35
C ASN A 84 -0.79 -7.15 -2.63
N ASN A 85 0.01 -6.29 -3.29
CA ASN A 85 0.68 -6.55 -4.58
C ASN A 85 -0.25 -6.89 -5.76
N LYS A 86 -1.55 -6.61 -5.66
CA LYS A 86 -2.54 -6.81 -6.73
C LYS A 86 -3.14 -5.47 -7.14
N SER A 87 -3.43 -5.32 -8.43
CA SER A 87 -4.24 -4.20 -8.91
C SER A 87 -5.69 -4.40 -8.48
N LEU A 88 -6.30 -3.37 -7.91
CA LEU A 88 -7.74 -3.42 -7.62
C LEU A 88 -8.53 -3.38 -8.93
N ALA A 89 -9.52 -4.28 -9.05
CA ALA A 89 -10.43 -4.31 -10.18
C ALA A 89 -11.36 -3.08 -10.23
N SER A 90 -11.63 -2.47 -9.07
CA SER A 90 -12.45 -1.26 -8.96
C SER A 90 -11.82 -0.26 -7.99
N MET A 91 -11.48 0.93 -8.51
CA MET A 91 -10.96 2.06 -7.73
C MET A 91 -12.07 2.87 -7.03
N SER A 92 -13.33 2.52 -7.29
CA SER A 92 -14.51 3.13 -6.66
C SER A 92 -14.87 2.49 -5.32
N LEU A 93 -14.20 1.38 -4.95
CA LEU A 93 -14.41 0.73 -3.66
C LEU A 93 -14.05 1.68 -2.52
N THR A 94 -14.80 1.56 -1.42
CA THR A 94 -14.47 2.25 -0.17
C THR A 94 -13.33 1.52 0.54
N MET A 95 -12.63 2.24 1.41
CA MET A 95 -11.57 1.66 2.22
C MET A 95 -12.09 0.58 3.15
N ALA A 96 -13.35 0.66 3.59
CA ALA A 96 -14.05 -0.39 4.33
C ALA A 96 -14.08 -1.73 3.57
N GLU A 97 -14.48 -1.68 2.30
CA GLU A 97 -14.54 -2.87 1.43
C GLU A 97 -13.14 -3.43 1.22
N VAL A 98 -12.16 -2.58 0.90
CA VAL A 98 -10.76 -3.00 0.72
C VAL A 98 -10.20 -3.65 1.98
N TYR A 99 -10.51 -3.10 3.16
CA TYR A 99 -10.06 -3.67 4.43
C TYR A 99 -10.69 -5.03 4.71
N ARG A 100 -11.97 -5.23 4.38
CA ARG A 100 -12.62 -6.52 4.58
C ARG A 100 -12.00 -7.61 3.71
N ASP A 101 -11.70 -7.30 2.46
CA ASP A 101 -11.25 -8.25 1.45
C ASP A 101 -9.72 -8.45 1.39
N TYR A 102 -8.92 -7.45 1.82
CA TYR A 102 -7.45 -7.44 1.64
C TYR A 102 -6.66 -7.18 2.93
N LYS A 103 -7.29 -7.11 4.11
CA LYS A 103 -6.54 -7.04 5.37
C LYS A 103 -5.66 -8.27 5.55
N ASP A 104 -4.51 -8.05 6.17
CA ASP A 104 -3.60 -9.11 6.58
C ASP A 104 -3.96 -9.64 7.99
N GLU A 105 -3.32 -10.72 8.42
CA GLU A 105 -3.54 -11.33 9.74
C GLU A 105 -3.15 -10.39 10.88
N ASP A 106 -2.20 -9.48 10.64
CA ASP A 106 -1.82 -8.43 11.58
C ASP A 106 -2.92 -7.36 11.79
N GLY A 107 -3.94 -7.29 10.91
CA GLY A 107 -4.97 -6.27 10.94
C GLY A 107 -4.62 -4.96 10.23
N PHE A 108 -3.55 -4.93 9.43
CA PHE A 108 -3.20 -3.84 8.52
C PHE A 108 -3.55 -4.18 7.07
N VAL A 109 -3.79 -3.17 6.25
CA VAL A 109 -3.82 -3.32 4.79
C VAL A 109 -2.50 -2.83 4.21
N TYR A 110 -1.83 -3.69 3.45
CA TYR A 110 -0.58 -3.35 2.78
C TYR A 110 -0.87 -2.87 1.35
N MET A 111 -0.28 -1.74 1.00
CA MET A 111 -0.38 -1.15 -0.32
C MET A 111 1.00 -0.76 -0.81
N THR A 112 1.21 -0.90 -2.12
CA THR A 112 2.48 -0.62 -2.76
C THR A 112 2.26 0.38 -3.88
N TYR A 113 3.06 1.45 -3.93
CA TYR A 113 2.98 2.41 -5.01
C TYR A 113 4.13 2.30 -6.00
N ALA A 114 3.82 2.56 -7.27
CA ALA A 114 4.76 2.51 -8.40
C ALA A 114 4.33 3.44 -9.56
N SER A 115 5.26 3.74 -10.45
CA SER A 115 5.06 4.49 -11.71
C SER A 115 4.53 3.59 -12.83
N GLN A 116 3.97 4.19 -13.90
CA GLN A 116 3.43 3.46 -15.05
C GLN A 116 4.43 2.53 -15.72
N GLU A 117 5.70 2.97 -15.82
CA GLU A 117 6.77 2.20 -16.44
C GLU A 117 6.98 0.86 -15.71
N MET A 118 6.75 0.86 -14.41
CA MET A 118 6.82 -0.35 -13.60
C MET A 118 5.51 -1.16 -13.67
N PHE A 119 4.36 -0.50 -13.77
CA PHE A 119 3.03 -1.14 -13.87
C PHE A 119 2.92 -2.11 -15.05
N GLY A 120 3.54 -1.79 -16.19
CA GLY A 120 3.60 -2.66 -17.37
C GLY A 120 4.26 -4.02 -17.12
N CYS A 121 5.12 -4.14 -16.09
CA CYS A 121 5.73 -5.41 -15.70
C CYS A 121 4.90 -6.24 -14.71
N PHE A 122 3.85 -5.67 -14.09
CA PHE A 122 3.08 -6.34 -13.04
C PHE A 122 1.84 -7.10 -13.52
N LEU A 123 1.35 -6.83 -14.72
CA LEU A 123 0.24 -7.58 -15.28
C LEU A 123 0.76 -8.87 -15.93
N PRO A 124 0.36 -10.08 -15.48
CA PRO A 124 0.42 -11.23 -16.36
C PRO A 124 -0.45 -10.89 -17.57
N THR A 125 0.14 -10.98 -18.75
CA THR A 125 -0.44 -10.60 -20.03
C THR A 125 -1.63 -11.51 -20.34
N ALA A 126 -2.80 -11.26 -19.75
CA ALA A 126 -4.06 -11.86 -20.15
C ALA A 126 -4.65 -11.08 -21.34
N GLN A 127 -3.87 -10.99 -22.42
CA GLN A 127 -4.27 -10.82 -23.82
C GLN A 127 -3.02 -10.43 -24.61
N GLY A 128 -2.65 -11.29 -25.56
CA GLY A 128 -1.52 -11.05 -26.45
C GLY A 128 -1.68 -9.75 -27.23
N ARG A 129 -0.92 -8.74 -26.83
CA ARG A 129 -0.24 -7.82 -27.75
C ARG A 129 1.12 -7.54 -27.14
N THR A 130 2.15 -8.02 -27.80
CA THR A 130 3.51 -7.52 -27.69
C THR A 130 3.47 -6.01 -27.92
N MET A 131 3.57 -5.23 -26.85
CA MET A 131 4.11 -3.89 -26.96
C MET A 131 5.60 -4.07 -26.76
N GLU A 132 6.33 -4.19 -27.87
CA GLU A 132 7.77 -4.05 -27.88
C GLU A 132 8.09 -2.73 -27.17
N CYS A 133 8.72 -2.83 -26.00
CA CYS A 133 9.43 -1.71 -25.43
C CYS A 133 10.51 -1.35 -26.45
N LEU A 134 10.24 -0.32 -27.26
CA LEU A 134 11.26 0.32 -28.07
C LEU A 134 12.28 0.95 -27.12
N GLN A 135 13.25 0.14 -26.70
CA GLN A 135 14.51 0.63 -26.17
C GLN A 135 15.24 1.31 -27.33
N LYS A 136 15.41 2.63 -27.19
CA LYS A 136 16.53 3.44 -27.64
C LYS A 136 17.16 3.09 -29.00
N THR A 137 17.16 4.05 -29.93
CA THR A 137 18.22 5.07 -30.08
C THR A 137 17.72 6.16 -31.03
#